data_AF-A0A220MCH3-F1
#
_entry.id   AF-A0A220MCH3-F1
#
_cell.length_a   1.000
_cell.length_b   1.000
_cell.length_c   1.000
_cell.angle_alpha   90.00
_cell.angle_beta   90.00
_cell.angle_gamma   90.00
#
_symmetry.space_group_name_H-M   'P 1'
#
loop_
_entity.id
_entity.type
_entity.pdbx_description
1 polymer ?
#
loop_
_entity_poly.entity_id
_entity_poly.type
_entity_poly.pdbx_seq_one_letter_code
_entity_poly.pdbx_strand_id
1 'polypeptide(L)' 'MKAYRVYYDTAGRSANMIVLADDESKLEEAVANKDKKFKQGDTRSKITLSEEIPLSNVLIAQLSVTELMQLFKPI' A
#
# COMPACT_ATOMS: atom_id res chain seq x y z
N MET A 1 -0.97 -5.68 -11.53
CA MET A 1 -1.25 -4.45 -10.77
C MET A 1 -2.70 -4.37 -10.31
N LYS A 2 -2.88 -4.27 -9.00
CA LYS A 2 -4.15 -4.13 -8.29
C LYS A 2 -4.04 -2.99 -7.27
N ALA A 3 -5.17 -2.46 -6.83
CA ALA A 3 -5.21 -1.47 -5.77
C ALA A 3 -5.78 -2.09 -4.50
N TYR A 4 -5.15 -1.78 -3.36
CA TYR A 4 -5.57 -2.27 -2.07
C TYR A 4 -5.75 -1.13 -1.09
N ARG A 5 -6.87 -1.11 -0.38
CA ARG A 5 -7.01 -0.34 0.85
C ARG A 5 -6.43 -1.18 1.99
N VAL A 6 -5.41 -0.66 2.65
CA VAL A 6 -4.69 -1.36 3.70
C VAL A 6 -4.82 -0.60 5.00
N TYR A 7 -5.24 -1.30 6.05
CA TYR A 7 -5.17 -0.84 7.44
C TYR A 7 -3.99 -1.52 8.10
N TYR A 8 -3.17 -0.75 8.79
CA TYR A 8 -1.93 -1.25 9.36
C TYR A 8 -1.58 -0.52 10.65
N ASP A 9 -0.86 -1.23 11.50
CA ASP A 9 -0.26 -0.70 12.70
C ASP A 9 1.22 -0.42 12.44
N THR A 10 1.75 0.57 13.16
CA THR A 10 3.18 0.81 13.36
C THR A 10 3.41 1.07 14.84
N ALA A 11 4.67 1.18 15.28
CA ALA A 11 4.99 1.45 16.68
C ALA A 11 4.32 2.76 17.18
N GLY A 12 3.18 2.61 17.87
CA GLY A 12 2.43 3.70 18.50
C GLY A 12 1.35 4.37 17.64
N ARG A 13 1.01 3.85 16.45
CA ARG A 13 -0.14 4.34 15.68
C ARG A 13 -0.76 3.27 14.79
N SER A 14 -2.07 3.38 14.61
CA SER A 14 -2.82 2.71 13.55
C SER A 14 -3.10 3.71 12.43
N ALA A 15 -3.03 3.26 11.18
CA ALA A 15 -3.26 4.09 10.01
C ALA A 15 -3.90 3.27 8.88
N ASN A 16 -4.32 3.95 7.82
CA ASN A 16 -4.70 3.30 6.58
C ASN A 16 -4.20 4.09 5.38
N MET A 17 -4.04 3.39 4.26
CA MET A 17 -3.70 3.99 2.98
C MET A 17 -4.18 3.14 1.81
N ILE A 18 -4.12 3.71 0.61
CA ILE A 18 -4.22 2.93 -0.62
C ILE A 18 -2.81 2.67 -1.12
N VAL A 19 -2.52 1.42 -1.52
CA VAL A 19 -1.27 1.03 -2.18
C VAL A 19 -1.56 0.27 -3.46
N LEU A 20 -0.64 0.37 -4.42
CA LEU A 20 -0.62 -0.50 -5.59
C LEU A 20 0.32 -1.69 -5.36
N ALA A 21 -0.15 -2.89 -5.66
CA ALA A 21 0.63 -4.12 -5.57
C ALA A 21 0.18 -5.11 -6.65
N ASP A 22 1.05 -6.04 -7.04
CA ASP A 22 0.66 -7.08 -8.00
C ASP A 22 -0.23 -8.15 -7.38
N ASP A 23 0.02 -8.49 -6.11
CA ASP A 23 -0.76 -9.41 -5.30
C ASP A 23 -0.59 -9.12 -3.80
N GLU A 24 -1.35 -9.83 -2.95
CA GLU A 24 -1.35 -9.61 -1.51
C GLU A 24 0.01 -9.86 -0.82
N SER A 25 0.86 -10.73 -1.37
CA SER A 25 2.18 -11.03 -0.80
C SER A 25 3.13 -9.81 -0.83
N LYS A 26 2.81 -8.82 -1.68
CA LYS A 26 3.58 -7.59 -1.86
C LYS A 26 3.06 -6.40 -1.06
N LEU A 27 2.02 -6.56 -0.25
CA LEU A 27 1.41 -5.45 0.48
C LEU A 27 2.34 -4.83 1.52
N GLU A 28 3.06 -5.64 2.30
CA GLU A 28 3.98 -5.09 3.31
C GLU A 28 5.10 -4.26 2.68
N GLU A 29 5.63 -4.72 1.54
CA GLU A 29 6.63 -4.00 0.75
C GLU A 29 6.05 -2.68 0.24
N ALA A 30 4.84 -2.71 -0.33
CA ALA A 30 4.16 -1.52 -0.85
C ALA A 30 3.87 -0.48 0.25
N VAL A 31 3.42 -0.92 1.43
CA VAL A 31 3.20 -0.04 2.59
C VAL A 31 4.53 0.54 3.09
N ALA A 32 5.58 -0.27 3.24
CA ALA A 32 6.90 0.19 3.69
C ALA A 32 7.51 1.24 2.75
N ASN A 33 7.30 1.11 1.43
CA ASN A 33 7.77 2.07 0.44
C ASN A 33 7.07 3.43 0.55
N LYS A 34 5.81 3.46 1.00
CA LYS A 34 4.98 4.66 1.08
C LYS A 34 5.01 5.31 2.46
N ASP A 35 5.15 4.52 3.51
CA ASP A 35 5.26 4.96 4.89
C ASP A 35 6.52 4.43 5.57
N LYS A 36 7.51 5.31 5.73
CA LYS A 36 8.80 5.01 6.35
C LYS A 36 8.71 4.55 7.80
N LYS A 37 7.57 4.71 8.49
CA LYS A 37 7.38 4.21 9.86
C LYS A 37 6.91 2.75 9.88
N PHE A 38 6.43 2.22 8.76
CA PHE A 38 6.10 0.82 8.63
C PHE A 38 7.37 0.03 8.30
N LYS A 39 7.77 -0.87 9.21
CA LYS A 39 8.96 -1.70 9.04
C LYS A 39 8.55 -3.13 8.78
N GLN A 40 8.87 -3.64 7.59
CA GLN A 40 8.62 -5.03 7.24
C GLN A 40 9.31 -5.99 8.23
N GLY A 41 8.58 -7.02 8.68
CA GLY A 41 9.07 -8.00 9.65
C GLY A 41 9.18 -7.51 11.10
N ASP A 42 8.85 -6.26 11.41
CA ASP A 42 8.73 -5.78 12.79
C ASP A 42 7.39 -6.25 13.38
N THR A 43 7.42 -6.93 14.52
CA THR A 43 6.20 -7.43 15.20
C THR A 43 5.24 -6.31 15.60
N ARG A 44 5.72 -5.06 15.68
CA ARG A 44 4.92 -3.86 15.96
C ARG A 44 4.39 -3.18 14.69
N SER A 45 4.80 -3.63 13.51
CA SER A 45 4.35 -3.12 12.22
C SER A 45 3.69 -4.25 11.43
N LYS A 46 2.36 -4.29 11.40
CA LYS A 46 1.63 -5.34 10.71
C LYS A 46 0.43 -4.78 9.98
N ILE A 47 0.11 -5.39 8.85
CA ILE A 47 -1.17 -5.17 8.19
C ILE A 47 -2.24 -5.88 9.00
N THR A 48 -3.27 -5.15 9.40
CA THR A 48 -4.40 -5.70 10.18
C THR A 48 -5.56 -6.09 9.29
N LEU A 49 -5.71 -5.41 8.14
CA LEU A 49 -6.75 -5.67 7.15
C LEU A 49 -6.30 -5.16 5.78
N SER A 50 -6.58 -5.92 4.74
CA SER A 50 -6.45 -5.50 3.34
C SER A 50 -7.73 -5.79 2.59
N GLU A 51 -8.10 -4.88 1.70
CA GLU A 51 -9.25 -5.02 0.82
C GLU A 51 -8.84 -4.61 -0.60
N GLU A 52 -8.99 -5.51 -1.57
CA GLU A 52 -8.80 -5.18 -2.98
C GLU A 52 -9.94 -4.24 -3.41
N ILE A 53 -9.60 -3.12 -4.04
CA ILE A 53 -10.56 -2.15 -4.56
C ILE A 53 -10.35 -1.92 -6.06
N PRO A 54 -11.41 -1.60 -6.81
CA PRO A 54 -11.27 -1.25 -8.22
C PRO A 54 -10.33 -0.04 -8.40
N LEU A 55 -9.43 -0.11 -9.38
CA LEU A 55 -8.52 1.00 -9.72
C LEU A 55 -9.28 2.31 -10.05
N SER A 56 -10.49 2.20 -10.61
CA SER A 56 -11.38 3.35 -10.87
C SER A 56 -11.78 4.13 -9.61
N ASN A 57 -11.69 3.50 -8.43
CA ASN A 57 -12.05 4.10 -7.15
C ASN A 57 -10.84 4.73 -6.43
N VAL A 58 -9.66 4.70 -7.05
CA VAL A 58 -8.43 5.28 -6.48
C VAL A 58 -8.26 6.71 -6.99
N LEU A 59 -8.19 7.67 -6.07
CA LEU A 59 -7.86 9.03 -6.45
C LEU A 59 -6.38 9.13 -6.80
N ILE A 60 -6.06 9.80 -7.90
CA ILE A 60 -4.67 10.04 -8.33
C ILE A 60 -3.86 10.69 -7.21
N ALA A 61 -4.45 11.60 -6.44
CA ALA A 61 -3.81 12.27 -5.30
C ALA A 61 -3.40 11.32 -4.15
N GLN A 62 -3.94 10.10 -4.10
CA GLN A 62 -3.58 9.07 -3.13
C GLN A 62 -2.39 8.22 -3.59
N LEU A 63 -1.96 8.37 -4.85
CA LEU A 63 -0.83 7.64 -5.40
C LEU A 63 0.47 8.43 -5.20
N SER A 64 1.54 7.73 -4.86
CA SER A 64 2.89 8.26 -5.01
C SER A 64 3.24 8.39 -6.51
N VAL A 65 4.22 9.25 -6.81
CA VAL A 65 4.71 9.41 -8.20
C VAL A 65 5.20 8.07 -8.77
N THR A 66 5.85 7.24 -7.95
CA THR A 66 6.33 5.91 -8.37
C THR A 66 5.19 4.97 -8.75
N GLU A 67 4.14 4.92 -7.92
CA GLU A 67 2.93 4.11 -8.22
C GLU A 67 2.22 4.62 -9.48
N LEU A 68 2.15 5.94 -9.66
CA LEU A 68 1.59 6.54 -10.86
C LEU A 68 2.39 6.11 -12.10
N MET A 69 3.73 6.19 -12.05
CA MET A 69 4.58 5.75 -13.16
C MET A 69 4.44 4.27 -13.48
N GLN A 70 4.23 3.42 -12.47
CA GLN A 70 4.01 1.99 -12.66
C GLN A 70 2.73 1.72 -13.46
N LEU A 71 1.67 2.52 -13.28
CA LEU A 71 0.43 2.40 -14.07
C LEU A 71 0.62 2.77 -15.56
N PHE A 72 1.59 3.63 -15.86
CA PHE A 72 1.84 4.11 -17.22
C PHE A 72 2.98 3.38 -17.95
N LYS A 73 3.62 2.39 -17.32
CA LYS A 73 4.62 1.57 -18.02
C LYS A 73 3.92 0.72 -19.09
N PRO A 74 4.31 0.82 -20.37
CA PRO A 74 3.81 -0.10 -21.39
C PRO A 74 4.23 -1.53 -21.02
N ILE A 75 3.27 -2.46 -21.17
CA ILE A 75 3.44 -3.90 -20.97
C ILE A 75 4.39 -4.45 -22.02
#